data_AF-A0A923Y320-F1
#
_entry.id   AF-A0A923Y320-F1
#
_cell.length_a   1.000
_cell.length_b   1.000
_cell.length_c   1.000
_cell.angle_alpha   90.00
_cell.angle_beta   90.00
_cell.angle_gamma   90.00
#
_symmetry.space_group_name_H-M   'P 1'
#
loop_
_entity.id
_entity.type
_entity.pdbx_description
1 polymer ?
#
loop_
_entity_poly.entity_id
_entity_poly.type
_entity_poly.pdbx_seq_one_letter_code
_entity_poly.pdbx_strand_id
1 'polypeptide(L)'
;LLRFLQTSTVVPVGSNKPQKVNVRFICATNRDPLDAVRRGHFREDLYYRLYVVPIHMPPLRDRGNDVIEIAEAALAQFADEEGRLFEGLSREVIELFRRLPWPGNVRQVLNVIRNIVVLNPGGVVTLAMLPGNLGDTEFGSLPVLPLGRAIEPDLDSLIGRPLAEIERMVVNATLARHGGSVPKAARVLDLSPSTLYRKLESWGRAPTSP
;
A
#
# COMPACT_ATOMS: atom_id res chain seq x y z
N LEU A 1 16.51 25.78 -4.81
CA LEU A 1 15.67 25.78 -6.03
C LEU A 1 15.37 27.18 -6.54
N LEU A 2 14.88 28.12 -5.72
CA LEU A 2 14.46 29.46 -6.18
C LEU A 2 15.54 30.23 -6.99
N ARG A 3 16.77 30.32 -6.44
CA ARG A 3 17.91 30.95 -7.13
C ARG A 3 18.18 30.30 -8.49
N PHE A 4 18.04 28.98 -8.58
CA PHE A 4 18.24 28.24 -9.82
C PHE A 4 17.16 28.55 -10.87
N LEU A 5 15.89 28.65 -10.46
CA LEU A 5 14.79 29.06 -11.35
C LEU A 5 14.95 30.50 -11.89
N GLN A 6 15.79 31.32 -11.25
CA GLN A 6 16.10 32.68 -11.69
C GLN A 6 17.34 32.74 -12.59
N THR A 7 18.43 32.10 -12.16
CA THR A 7 19.75 32.28 -12.78
C THR A 7 20.13 31.13 -13.72
N SER A 8 19.39 30.02 -13.69
CA SER A 8 19.76 28.76 -14.35
C SER A 8 21.18 28.31 -14.03
N THR A 9 21.67 28.64 -12.82
CA THR A 9 22.99 28.24 -12.33
C THR A 9 22.89 27.35 -11.09
N VAL A 10 23.66 26.28 -11.09
CA VAL A 10 23.83 25.36 -9.96
C VAL A 10 25.25 25.43 -9.43
N VAL A 11 25.41 25.19 -8.14
CA VAL A 11 26.72 25.11 -7.48
C VAL A 11 26.83 23.70 -6.91
N PRO A 12 27.74 22.84 -7.44
CA PRO A 12 27.97 21.52 -6.87
C PRO A 12 28.42 21.62 -5.41
N VAL A 13 28.00 20.68 -4.57
CA VAL A 13 28.43 20.62 -3.17
C VAL A 13 29.95 20.45 -3.12
N GLY A 14 30.65 21.33 -2.40
CA GLY A 14 32.12 21.34 -2.33
C GLY A 14 32.81 22.15 -3.43
N SER A 15 32.07 22.74 -4.37
CA SER A 15 32.60 23.68 -5.36
C SER A 15 32.10 25.10 -5.07
N ASN A 16 32.91 26.10 -5.41
CA ASN A 16 32.50 27.52 -5.37
C ASN A 16 32.20 28.08 -6.78
N LYS A 17 32.35 27.26 -7.82
CA LYS A 17 32.14 27.70 -9.21
C LYS A 17 30.69 27.42 -9.64
N PRO A 18 29.89 28.46 -9.96
CA PRO A 18 28.57 28.26 -10.51
C PRO A 18 28.66 27.73 -11.94
N GLN A 19 27.82 26.75 -12.26
CA GLN A 19 27.69 26.17 -13.59
C GLN A 19 26.32 26.53 -14.15
N LYS A 20 26.28 27.10 -15.37
CA LYS A 20 25.03 27.38 -16.08
C LYS A 20 24.53 26.10 -16.72
N VAL A 21 23.26 25.79 -16.52
CA VAL A 21 22.61 24.61 -17.10
C VAL A 21 21.29 25.02 -17.75
N ASN A 22 20.92 24.33 -18.82
CA ASN A 22 19.65 24.52 -19.49
C ASN A 22 18.74 23.32 -19.18
N VAL A 23 17.66 23.56 -18.45
CA VAL A 23 16.76 22.50 -17.99
C VAL A 23 15.31 22.92 -18.18
N ARG A 24 14.44 21.94 -18.44
CA ARG A 24 12.98 22.11 -18.41
C ARG A 24 12.45 21.47 -17.14
N PHE A 25 11.64 22.22 -16.40
CA PHE A 25 11.02 21.73 -15.17
C PHE A 25 9.67 21.09 -15.47
N ILE A 26 9.46 19.92 -14.88
CA ILE A 26 8.15 19.27 -14.77
C ILE A 26 7.98 18.92 -13.30
N CYS A 27 6.89 19.37 -12.70
CA CYS A 27 6.59 19.13 -11.29
C CYS A 27 5.18 18.56 -11.17
N ALA A 28 4.97 17.68 -10.18
CA ALA A 28 3.69 17.08 -9.89
C ALA A 28 3.45 17.08 -8.37
N THR A 29 2.19 17.25 -7.96
CA THR A 29 1.77 17.22 -6.57
C THR A 29 0.38 16.61 -6.47
N ASN A 30 0.11 15.86 -5.39
CA ASN A 30 -1.21 15.35 -5.04
C ASN A 30 -1.96 16.26 -4.06
N ARG A 31 -1.33 17.36 -3.62
CA ARG A 31 -1.94 18.39 -2.76
C ARG A 31 -2.22 19.64 -3.58
N ASP A 32 -3.26 20.36 -3.19
CA ASP A 32 -3.53 21.70 -3.74
C ASP A 32 -2.33 22.62 -3.42
N PRO A 33 -1.60 23.11 -4.44
CA PRO A 33 -0.46 23.99 -4.22
C PRO A 33 -0.86 25.31 -3.55
N LEU A 34 -2.04 25.85 -3.86
CA LEU A 34 -2.51 27.11 -3.29
C LEU A 34 -2.81 26.96 -1.80
N ASP A 35 -3.47 25.87 -1.41
CA ASP A 35 -3.71 25.55 0.00
C ASP A 35 -2.38 25.36 0.76
N ALA A 36 -1.39 24.70 0.14
CA ALA A 36 -0.06 24.55 0.72
C ALA A 36 0.66 25.90 0.93
N VAL A 37 0.46 26.88 0.03
CA VAL A 37 0.96 28.26 0.21
C VAL A 37 0.26 28.95 1.37
N ARG A 38 -1.08 28.90 1.42
CA ARG A 38 -1.87 29.55 2.49
C ARG A 38 -1.51 29.01 3.87
N ARG A 39 -1.21 27.72 3.99
CA ARG A 39 -0.78 27.07 5.24
C ARG A 39 0.71 27.28 5.58
N GLY A 40 1.46 28.00 4.75
CA GLY A 40 2.89 28.24 4.95
C GLY A 40 3.79 27.02 4.70
N HIS A 41 3.25 25.92 4.18
CA HIS A 41 4.02 24.73 3.81
C HIS A 41 4.72 24.84 2.46
N PHE A 42 4.32 25.82 1.65
CA PHE A 42 4.92 26.08 0.35
C PHE A 42 5.19 27.57 0.17
N ARG A 43 6.34 27.91 -0.42
CA ARG A 43 6.69 29.31 -0.64
C ARG A 43 5.94 29.87 -1.84
N GLU A 44 5.32 31.01 -1.65
CA GLU A 44 4.56 31.73 -2.68
C GLU A 44 5.40 32.07 -3.92
N ASP A 45 6.67 32.45 -3.73
CA ASP A 45 7.58 32.78 -4.82
C ASP A 45 7.98 31.57 -5.69
N LEU A 46 7.96 30.36 -5.13
CA LEU A 46 8.11 29.12 -5.89
C LEU A 46 6.83 28.75 -6.63
N TYR A 47 5.66 28.98 -6.02
CA TYR A 47 4.37 28.71 -6.63
C TYR A 47 4.22 29.43 -7.97
N TYR A 48 4.41 30.76 -8.00
CA TYR A 48 4.25 31.52 -9.24
C TYR A 48 5.31 31.20 -10.32
N ARG A 49 6.45 30.61 -9.94
CA ARG A 49 7.49 30.19 -10.90
C ARG A 49 7.26 28.80 -11.48
N LEU A 50 6.58 27.92 -10.75
CA LEU A 50 6.33 26.54 -11.17
C LEU A 50 4.93 26.37 -11.77
N TYR A 51 3.94 27.13 -11.30
CA TYR A 51 2.55 27.06 -11.74
C TYR A 51 2.30 27.92 -12.99
N VAL A 52 3.05 27.66 -14.08
CA VAL A 52 2.95 28.41 -15.33
C VAL A 52 1.93 27.78 -16.28
N VAL A 53 2.03 26.47 -16.50
CA VAL A 53 1.11 25.70 -17.33
C VAL A 53 0.60 24.52 -16.50
N PRO A 54 -0.49 24.69 -15.75
CA PRO A 54 -1.02 23.61 -14.93
C PRO A 54 -1.72 22.57 -15.80
N ILE A 55 -1.40 21.30 -15.55
CA ILE A 55 -2.11 20.16 -16.12
C ILE A 55 -2.84 19.46 -14.98
N HIS A 56 -4.17 19.51 -15.00
CA HIS A 56 -4.99 18.78 -14.04
C HIS A 56 -5.17 17.35 -14.52
N MET A 57 -4.74 16.38 -13.72
CA MET A 57 -4.92 14.97 -14.03
C MET A 57 -6.27 14.50 -13.47
N PRO A 58 -7.26 14.17 -14.31
CA PRO A 58 -8.54 13.66 -13.83
C PRO A 58 -8.36 12.29 -13.16
N PRO A 59 -9.16 11.98 -12.13
CA PRO A 59 -9.17 10.65 -11.53
C PRO A 59 -9.65 9.61 -12.55
N LEU A 60 -9.29 8.35 -12.34
CA LEU A 60 -9.56 7.27 -13.30
C LEU A 60 -11.05 7.11 -13.61
N ARG A 61 -11.91 7.35 -12.62
CA ARG A 61 -13.38 7.27 -12.76
C ARG A 61 -13.95 8.25 -13.80
N ASP A 62 -13.29 9.38 -14.04
CA ASP A 62 -13.73 10.42 -14.98
C ASP A 62 -13.20 10.16 -16.40
N ARG A 63 -12.40 9.10 -16.59
CA ARG A 63 -11.71 8.79 -17.85
C ARG A 63 -12.42 7.72 -18.69
N GLY A 64 -13.64 7.33 -18.32
CA GLY A 64 -14.46 6.40 -19.11
C GLY A 64 -13.84 5.00 -19.21
N ASN A 65 -13.52 4.57 -20.44
CA ASN A 65 -13.01 3.21 -20.71
C ASN A 65 -11.52 3.02 -20.39
N ASP A 66 -10.78 4.07 -20.02
CA ASP A 66 -9.36 3.97 -19.69
C ASP A 66 -9.08 2.91 -18.62
N VAL A 67 -10.00 2.68 -17.67
CA VAL A 67 -9.86 1.63 -16.65
C VAL A 67 -9.72 0.24 -17.26
N ILE A 68 -10.43 -0.05 -18.35
CA ILE A 68 -10.44 -1.36 -19.00
C ILE A 68 -9.16 -1.54 -19.81
N GLU A 69 -8.81 -0.54 -20.64
CA GLU A 69 -7.57 -0.55 -21.43
C GLU A 69 -6.33 -0.72 -20.53
N ILE A 70 -6.29 0.00 -19.40
CA ILE A 70 -5.21 -0.13 -18.41
C ILE A 70 -5.20 -1.51 -17.78
N ALA A 71 -6.37 -2.05 -17.43
CA ALA A 71 -6.47 -3.37 -16.81
C ALA A 71 -6.03 -4.49 -17.77
N GLU A 72 -6.42 -4.44 -19.04
CA GLU A 72 -6.05 -5.40 -20.07
C GLU A 72 -4.55 -5.32 -20.40
N ALA A 73 -4.00 -4.11 -20.57
CA ALA A 73 -2.58 -3.93 -20.79
C ALA A 73 -1.74 -4.44 -19.61
N ALA A 74 -2.18 -4.15 -18.38
CA ALA A 74 -1.54 -4.65 -17.17
C ALA A 74 -1.65 -6.17 -17.02
N LEU A 75 -2.78 -6.75 -17.43
CA LEU A 75 -3.00 -8.19 -17.38
C LEU A 75 -2.03 -8.90 -18.32
N ALA A 76 -1.90 -8.42 -19.56
CA ALA A 76 -0.95 -8.95 -20.53
C ALA A 76 0.50 -8.83 -20.01
N GLN A 77 0.86 -7.66 -19.48
CA GLN A 77 2.21 -7.43 -18.94
C GLN A 77 2.53 -8.37 -17.78
N PHE A 78 1.66 -8.45 -16.75
CA PHE A 78 1.94 -9.27 -15.57
C PHE A 78 1.83 -10.77 -15.88
N ALA A 79 0.96 -11.16 -16.79
CA ALA A 79 0.88 -12.55 -17.25
C ALA A 79 2.19 -13.01 -17.90
N ASP A 80 2.81 -12.17 -18.73
CA ASP A 80 4.12 -12.44 -19.34
C ASP A 80 5.23 -12.52 -18.28
N GLU A 81 5.26 -11.57 -17.33
CA GLU A 81 6.22 -11.58 -16.21
C GLU A 81 6.15 -12.86 -15.35
N GLU A 82 4.95 -13.40 -15.13
CA GLU A 82 4.71 -14.60 -14.31
C GLU A 82 4.68 -15.90 -15.13
N GLY A 83 4.87 -15.83 -16.44
CA GLY A 83 4.81 -17.00 -17.34
C GLY A 83 3.43 -17.67 -17.41
N ARG A 84 2.36 -16.88 -17.22
CA ARG A 84 0.96 -17.35 -17.22
C ARG A 84 0.26 -16.91 -18.50
N LEU A 85 -0.75 -17.67 -18.91
CA LEU A 85 -1.59 -17.34 -20.06
C LEU A 85 -2.94 -16.83 -19.57
N PHE A 86 -3.19 -15.53 -19.73
CA PHE A 86 -4.50 -14.92 -19.52
C PHE A 86 -5.08 -14.47 -20.86
N GLU A 87 -6.35 -14.78 -21.10
CA GLU A 87 -7.05 -14.49 -22.35
C GLU A 87 -7.75 -13.13 -22.33
N GLY A 88 -7.94 -12.55 -21.14
CA GLY A 88 -8.59 -11.26 -20.96
C GLY A 88 -9.51 -11.21 -19.75
N LEU A 89 -10.31 -10.14 -19.68
CA LEU A 89 -11.31 -9.93 -18.65
C LEU A 89 -12.68 -10.45 -19.12
N SER A 90 -13.39 -11.19 -18.27
CA SER A 90 -14.78 -11.52 -18.55
C SER A 90 -15.66 -10.27 -18.60
N ARG A 91 -16.78 -10.35 -19.34
CA ARG A 91 -17.73 -9.24 -19.49
C ARG A 91 -18.23 -8.71 -18.12
N GLU A 92 -18.49 -9.61 -17.18
CA GLU A 92 -18.96 -9.26 -15.84
C GLU A 92 -17.90 -8.45 -15.07
N VAL A 93 -16.62 -8.82 -15.20
CA VAL A 93 -15.50 -8.08 -14.59
C VAL A 93 -15.35 -6.70 -15.23
N ILE A 94 -15.48 -6.59 -16.56
CA ILE A 94 -15.44 -5.31 -17.26
C ILE A 94 -16.57 -4.38 -16.78
N GLU A 95 -17.79 -4.89 -16.69
CA GLU A 95 -18.94 -4.12 -16.22
C GLU A 95 -18.78 -3.69 -14.75
N LEU A 96 -18.21 -4.55 -13.90
CA LEU A 96 -17.88 -4.20 -12.52
C LEU A 96 -16.79 -3.11 -12.47
N PHE A 97 -15.71 -3.26 -13.23
CA PHE A 97 -14.58 -2.33 -13.24
C PHE A 97 -15.02 -0.92 -13.66
N ARG A 98 -15.99 -0.79 -14.58
CA ARG A 98 -16.57 0.50 -14.97
C ARG A 98 -17.36 1.19 -13.85
N ARG A 99 -17.96 0.41 -12.94
CA ARG A 99 -18.82 0.94 -11.86
C ARG A 99 -18.05 1.29 -10.60
N LEU A 100 -16.87 0.72 -10.41
CA LEU A 100 -16.08 0.93 -9.21
C LEU A 100 -15.48 2.34 -9.14
N PRO A 101 -15.39 2.93 -7.93
CA PRO A 101 -14.91 4.31 -7.76
C PRO A 101 -13.39 4.46 -7.92
N TRP A 102 -12.61 3.37 -7.80
CA TRP A 102 -11.14 3.38 -7.85
C TRP A 102 -10.48 4.50 -7.04
N PRO A 103 -10.67 4.56 -5.70
CA PRO A 103 -10.04 5.59 -4.85
C PRO A 103 -8.51 5.61 -4.98
N GLY A 104 -7.86 4.47 -5.25
CA GLY A 104 -6.42 4.40 -5.52
C GLY A 104 -6.03 4.66 -6.98
N ASN A 105 -6.98 5.08 -7.84
CA ASN A 105 -6.81 5.29 -9.27
C ASN A 105 -6.13 4.10 -9.95
N VAL A 106 -5.27 4.37 -10.95
CA VAL A 106 -4.51 3.38 -11.71
C VAL A 106 -3.75 2.41 -10.81
N ARG A 107 -3.19 2.87 -9.69
CA ARG A 107 -2.42 2.01 -8.78
C ARG A 107 -3.28 0.88 -8.19
N GLN A 108 -4.52 1.18 -7.85
CA GLN A 108 -5.45 0.17 -7.34
C GLN A 108 -5.76 -0.87 -8.42
N VAL A 109 -6.05 -0.44 -9.65
CA VAL A 109 -6.29 -1.35 -10.77
C VAL A 109 -5.10 -2.27 -11.01
N LEU A 110 -3.88 -1.71 -11.10
CA LEU A 110 -2.66 -2.49 -11.30
C LEU A 110 -2.44 -3.53 -10.20
N ASN A 111 -2.68 -3.14 -8.94
CA ASN A 111 -2.55 -4.06 -7.81
C ASN A 111 -3.56 -5.21 -7.86
N VAL A 112 -4.82 -4.91 -8.21
CA VAL A 112 -5.87 -5.91 -8.37
C VAL A 112 -5.50 -6.89 -9.48
N ILE A 113 -5.09 -6.40 -10.65
CA ILE A 113 -4.69 -7.24 -11.78
C ILE A 113 -3.47 -8.08 -11.43
N ARG A 114 -2.45 -7.51 -10.79
CA ARG A 114 -1.29 -8.27 -10.33
C ARG A 114 -1.68 -9.38 -9.35
N ASN A 115 -2.57 -9.10 -8.41
CA ASN A 115 -3.06 -10.09 -7.46
C ASN A 115 -3.77 -11.26 -8.17
N ILE A 116 -4.63 -10.96 -9.15
CA ILE A 116 -5.27 -12.00 -9.98
C ILE A 116 -4.23 -12.87 -10.66
N VAL A 117 -3.24 -12.27 -11.32
CA VAL A 117 -2.21 -13.01 -12.07
C VAL A 117 -1.41 -13.92 -11.14
N VAL A 118 -0.98 -13.42 -9.98
CA VAL A 118 -0.15 -14.21 -9.05
C VAL A 118 -0.93 -15.39 -8.45
N LEU A 119 -2.22 -15.20 -8.13
CA LEU A 119 -3.02 -16.19 -7.40
C LEU A 119 -3.71 -17.23 -8.29
N ASN A 120 -3.85 -16.97 -9.59
CA ASN A 120 -4.65 -17.81 -10.48
C ASN A 120 -3.81 -18.46 -11.58
N PRO A 121 -4.12 -19.71 -11.98
CA PRO A 121 -3.35 -20.46 -12.97
C PRO A 121 -3.43 -19.93 -14.42
N GLY A 122 -4.31 -18.95 -14.71
CA GLY A 122 -4.50 -18.37 -16.05
C GLY A 122 -5.96 -18.44 -16.52
N GLY A 123 -6.18 -18.20 -17.81
CA GLY A 123 -7.49 -18.23 -18.48
C GLY A 123 -8.19 -16.87 -18.53
N VAL A 124 -9.52 -16.88 -18.56
CA VAL A 124 -10.35 -15.67 -18.51
C VAL A 124 -10.52 -15.23 -17.06
N VAL A 125 -10.27 -13.95 -16.78
CA VAL A 125 -10.49 -13.39 -15.43
C VAL A 125 -11.99 -13.30 -15.14
N THR A 126 -12.43 -14.03 -14.11
CA THR A 126 -13.82 -14.07 -13.65
C THR A 126 -13.99 -13.35 -12.31
N LEU A 127 -15.24 -13.08 -11.91
CA LEU A 127 -15.54 -12.42 -10.64
C LEU A 127 -14.98 -13.18 -9.41
N ALA A 128 -14.90 -14.51 -9.47
CA ALA A 128 -14.37 -15.34 -8.38
C ALA A 128 -12.86 -15.17 -8.16
N MET A 129 -12.14 -14.66 -9.17
CA MET A 129 -10.71 -14.38 -9.09
C MET A 129 -10.43 -12.99 -8.50
N LEU A 130 -11.45 -12.14 -8.36
CA LEU A 130 -11.32 -10.83 -7.76
C LEU A 130 -11.17 -10.95 -6.25
N PRO A 131 -10.28 -10.16 -5.64
CA PRO A 131 -10.17 -10.15 -4.19
C PRO A 131 -11.41 -9.53 -3.54
N GLY A 132 -11.89 -10.16 -2.47
CA GLY A 132 -13.22 -9.88 -1.89
C GLY A 132 -13.42 -8.46 -1.33
N ASN A 133 -12.35 -7.73 -1.06
CA ASN A 133 -12.38 -6.36 -0.52
C ASN A 133 -12.37 -5.26 -1.60
N LEU A 134 -12.66 -5.58 -2.87
CA LEU A 134 -12.46 -4.67 -4.03
C LEU A 134 -13.17 -3.31 -3.90
N GLY A 135 -14.26 -3.25 -3.13
CA GLY A 135 -15.03 -2.04 -2.83
C GLY A 135 -14.57 -1.28 -1.59
N ASP A 136 -13.71 -1.87 -0.75
CA ASP A 136 -13.23 -1.24 0.47
C ASP A 136 -12.05 -0.33 0.17
N THR A 137 -12.09 0.86 0.75
CA THR A 137 -11.07 1.92 0.64
C THR A 137 -9.66 1.46 1.05
N GLU A 138 -9.54 0.27 1.64
CA GLU A 138 -8.32 -0.36 2.13
C GLU A 138 -7.44 -0.99 1.03
N PHE A 139 -7.89 -1.04 -0.23
CA PHE A 139 -7.04 -1.48 -1.34
C PHE A 139 -5.91 -0.51 -1.71
N GLY A 140 -5.98 0.73 -1.21
CA GLY A 140 -4.84 1.67 -1.24
C GLY A 140 -3.69 1.27 -0.31
N SER A 141 -3.93 0.28 0.55
CA SER A 141 -3.01 -0.30 1.52
C SER A 141 -2.85 -1.80 1.29
N LEU A 142 -2.61 -2.22 0.05
CA LEU A 142 -1.74 -3.38 -0.11
C LEU A 142 -0.34 -2.91 0.28
N PRO A 143 0.28 -3.49 1.33
CA PRO A 143 1.65 -3.15 1.64
C PRO A 143 2.47 -3.59 0.44
N VAL A 144 3.05 -2.63 -0.28
CA VAL A 144 4.35 -2.87 -0.91
C VAL A 144 5.18 -3.37 0.25
N LEU A 145 5.39 -4.69 0.37
CA LEU A 145 6.13 -5.27 1.48
C LEU A 145 7.46 -4.51 1.56
N PRO A 146 7.65 -3.60 2.54
CA PRO A 146 8.97 -3.13 2.81
C PRO A 146 9.58 -4.35 3.48
N LEU A 147 10.59 -4.93 2.85
CA LEU A 147 11.44 -5.92 3.49
C LEU A 147 11.88 -5.31 4.84
N GLY A 148 11.23 -5.72 5.94
CA GLY A 148 11.52 -5.26 7.30
C GLY A 148 10.71 -4.10 7.89
N ARG A 149 9.37 -4.04 7.77
CA ARG A 149 8.56 -3.19 8.69
C ARG A 149 7.70 -4.02 9.64
N ALA A 150 7.91 -3.82 10.93
CA ALA A 150 7.09 -4.37 12.00
C ALA A 150 5.63 -3.96 11.79
N ILE A 151 4.73 -4.94 11.80
CA ILE A 151 3.30 -4.73 11.91
C ILE A 151 3.08 -4.10 13.29
N GLU A 152 2.75 -2.81 13.32
CA GLU A 152 2.21 -2.22 14.55
C GLU A 152 0.85 -2.88 14.78
N PRO A 153 0.63 -3.56 15.92
CA PRO A 153 -0.65 -4.16 16.20
C PRO A 153 -1.68 -3.05 16.33
N ASP A 154 -2.81 -3.20 15.64
CA ASP A 154 -3.97 -2.33 15.78
C ASP A 154 -4.44 -2.38 17.24
N LEU A 155 -4.02 -1.37 18.02
CA LEU A 155 -4.31 -1.27 19.44
C LEU A 155 -5.82 -1.11 19.68
N ASP A 156 -6.55 -0.55 18.71
CA ASP A 156 -7.99 -0.32 18.82
C ASP A 156 -8.77 -1.65 18.85
N SER A 157 -8.29 -2.70 18.18
CA SER A 157 -8.89 -4.05 18.26
C SER A 157 -8.69 -4.76 19.61
N LEU A 158 -7.78 -4.26 20.46
CA LEU A 158 -7.50 -4.82 21.80
C LEU A 158 -8.31 -4.14 22.90
N ILE A 159 -8.84 -2.95 22.65
CA ILE A 159 -9.60 -2.17 23.62
C ILE A 159 -10.98 -2.83 23.84
N GLY A 160 -11.33 -3.10 25.10
CA GLY A 160 -12.61 -3.70 25.48
C GLY A 160 -12.61 -5.23 25.64
N ARG A 161 -11.49 -5.91 25.35
CA ARG A 161 -11.35 -7.35 25.62
C ARG A 161 -10.83 -7.62 27.05
N PRO A 162 -11.20 -8.77 27.65
CA PRO A 162 -10.60 -9.19 28.92
C PRO A 162 -9.08 -9.33 28.81
N LEU A 163 -8.35 -8.93 29.84
CA LEU A 163 -6.88 -9.00 29.87
C LEU A 163 -6.36 -10.43 29.61
N ALA A 164 -7.09 -11.45 30.08
CA ALA A 164 -6.75 -12.85 29.86
C ALA A 164 -6.82 -13.27 28.38
N GLU A 165 -7.72 -12.66 27.60
CA GLU A 165 -7.86 -12.94 26.16
C GLU A 165 -6.76 -12.28 25.36
N ILE A 166 -6.45 -11.01 25.69
CA ILE A 166 -5.33 -10.26 25.11
C ILE A 166 -4.02 -11.01 25.37
N GLU A 167 -3.79 -11.46 26.60
CA GLU A 167 -2.61 -12.23 26.96
C GLU A 167 -2.49 -13.53 26.15
N ARG A 168 -3.59 -14.27 25.97
CA ARG A 168 -3.62 -15.50 25.17
C ARG A 168 -3.31 -15.24 23.71
N MET A 169 -3.86 -14.17 23.13
CA MET A 169 -3.60 -13.76 21.75
C MET A 169 -2.12 -13.43 21.54
N VAL A 170 -1.54 -12.62 22.43
CA VAL A 170 -0.13 -12.21 22.37
C VAL A 170 0.79 -13.42 22.48
N VAL A 171 0.56 -14.31 23.46
CA VAL A 171 1.39 -15.52 23.65
C VAL A 171 1.33 -16.44 22.44
N ASN A 172 0.14 -16.69 21.87
CA ASN A 172 -0.02 -17.55 20.70
C ASN A 172 0.62 -16.96 19.45
N ALA A 173 0.48 -15.64 19.24
CA ALA A 173 1.12 -14.94 18.14
C ALA A 173 2.66 -15.02 18.22
N THR A 174 3.22 -14.82 19.43
CA THR A 174 4.67 -14.96 19.65
C THR A 174 5.15 -16.40 19.42
N LEU A 175 4.39 -17.41 19.86
CA LEU A 175 4.72 -18.82 19.62
C LEU A 175 4.70 -19.16 18.13
N ALA A 176 3.68 -18.74 17.39
CA ALA A 176 3.58 -18.96 15.95
C ALA A 176 4.77 -18.35 15.20
N ARG A 177 5.18 -17.13 15.58
CA ARG A 177 6.32 -16.43 14.98
C ARG A 177 7.68 -17.07 15.27
N HIS A 178 7.79 -17.81 16.37
CA HIS A 178 9.01 -18.51 16.78
C HIS A 178 8.93 -20.03 16.61
N GLY A 179 8.06 -20.52 15.71
CA GLY A 179 7.97 -21.93 15.34
C GLY A 179 7.58 -22.85 16.50
N GLY A 180 6.76 -22.37 17.45
CA GLY A 180 6.28 -23.13 18.60
C GLY A 180 7.30 -23.26 19.75
N SER A 181 8.45 -22.58 19.69
CA SER A 181 9.48 -22.69 20.73
C SER A 181 9.13 -21.88 21.99
N VAL A 182 8.62 -22.57 23.02
CA VAL A 182 8.24 -21.97 24.33
C VAL A 182 9.40 -21.19 25.00
N PRO A 183 10.66 -21.69 25.05
CA PRO A 183 11.75 -20.94 25.67
C PRO A 183 12.14 -19.66 24.91
N LYS A 184 11.97 -19.64 23.58
CA LYS A 184 12.25 -18.45 22.75
C LYS A 184 11.13 -17.41 22.89
N ALA A 185 9.88 -17.85 22.90
CA ALA A 185 8.73 -16.97 23.13
C ALA A 185 8.76 -16.32 24.52
N ALA A 186 9.13 -17.09 25.56
CA ALA A 186 9.25 -16.58 26.93
C ALA A 186 10.29 -15.44 27.04
N ARG A 187 11.44 -15.57 26.37
CA ARG A 187 12.46 -14.50 26.33
C ARG A 187 11.98 -13.23 25.62
N VAL A 188 11.18 -13.37 24.57
CA VAL A 188 10.66 -12.23 23.80
C VAL A 188 9.56 -11.48 24.57
N LEU A 189 8.79 -12.21 25.38
CA LEU A 189 7.73 -11.65 26.23
C LEU A 189 8.22 -11.21 27.61
N ASP A 190 9.53 -11.30 27.88
CA ASP A 190 10.15 -11.05 29.18
C ASP A 190 9.49 -11.83 30.34
N LEU A 191 9.13 -13.08 30.06
CA LEU A 191 8.54 -14.02 31.01
C LEU A 191 9.49 -15.17 31.32
N SER A 192 9.41 -15.72 32.54
CA SER A 192 10.11 -16.97 32.84
C SER A 192 9.46 -18.14 32.07
N PRO A 193 10.24 -19.09 31.53
CA PRO A 193 9.70 -20.24 30.80
C PRO A 193 8.66 -21.02 31.62
N SER A 194 8.88 -21.16 32.92
CA SER A 194 7.96 -21.82 33.86
C SER A 194 6.59 -21.12 33.95
N THR A 195 6.55 -19.79 33.83
CA THR A 195 5.29 -19.02 33.81
C THR A 195 4.52 -19.26 32.51
N LEU A 196 5.24 -19.31 31.39
CA LEU A 196 4.64 -19.55 30.07
C LEU A 196 4.08 -20.98 29.95
N TYR A 197 4.83 -21.98 30.45
CA TYR A 197 4.34 -23.37 30.54
C TYR A 197 3.09 -23.49 31.39
N ARG A 198 3.07 -22.87 32.58
CA ARG A 198 1.89 -22.89 33.47
C ARG A 198 0.67 -22.24 32.84
N LYS A 199 0.84 -21.15 32.08
CA LYS A 199 -0.24 -20.50 31.33
C LYS A 199 -0.76 -21.37 30.18
N LEU A 200 0.13 -21.96 29.39
CA LEU A 200 -0.22 -22.91 28.33
C LEU A 200 -0.99 -24.12 28.87
N GLU A 201 -0.57 -24.68 30.00
CA GLU A 201 -1.28 -25.80 30.65
C GLU A 201 -2.65 -25.38 31.17
N SER A 202 -2.79 -24.17 31.73
CA SER A 202 -4.08 -23.64 32.19
C SER A 202 -5.07 -23.42 31.04
N TRP A 203 -4.60 -23.04 29.85
CA TRP A 203 -5.44 -22.88 28.66
C TRP A 203 -5.75 -24.23 27.99
N GLY A 204 -4.83 -25.19 28.10
CA GLY A 204 -5.05 -26.57 27.66
C GLY A 204 -6.04 -27.35 28.55
N ARG A 205 -6.25 -26.91 29.79
CA ARG A 205 -7.22 -27.47 30.75
C ARG A 205 -8.57 -26.75 30.78
N ALA A 206 -8.81 -25.75 29.94
CA ALA A 206 -10.13 -25.11 29.89
C ALA A 206 -11.18 -26.15 29.46
N PRO A 207 -12.17 -26.48 30.31
CA PRO A 207 -13.17 -27.47 29.99
C PRO A 207 -14.01 -26.96 28.82
N THR A 208 -14.13 -27.79 27.78
CA THR A 208 -15.23 -27.73 26.84
C THR A 208 -16.50 -27.98 27.65
N SER A 209 -17.41 -27.01 27.73
CA SER A 209 -18.75 -27.23 28.26
C SER A 209 -19.71 -26.11 27.85
N PRO A 210 -20.99 -26.42 27.59
CA PRO A 210 -21.57 -27.66 27.07
C PRO A 210 -21.95 -27.57 25.59
#